data_AF-A0A239QS26-F1
#
_entry.id   AF-A0A239QS26-F1
#
_cell.length_a   1.000
_cell.length_b   1.000
_cell.length_c   1.000
_cell.angle_alpha   90.00
_cell.angle_beta   90.00
_cell.angle_gamma   90.00
#
_symmetry.space_group_name_H-M   'P 1'
#
loop_
_entity.id
_entity.type
_entity.pdbx_description
1 polymer ?
#
loop_
_entity_poly.entity_id
_entity_poly.type
_entity_poly.pdbx_seq_one_letter_code
_entity_poly.pdbx_strand_id
1 'polypeptide(L)'
;MEGELLGGLGGADLLSELMAVIEERSAVPDATRAAVLASTRIVEGVRPLLEWIGAGTAVTETGAVKRADIAHVAALIGLALEGSAKSMSPAEQRAFEAGKADPAARIPRRITTMRESDELTAWWEALQTANLIEVKGVRVRPGETAAEWLDSPQPPLDLAGMFLAHYVALIVTGDGMGEQPLWEKLASVELNSRLAGALGVRSGATLDELEIDSEFMCDLARRIATRRMNSLEAMGVLGSTRSGGADEPAEWWVPEGLHADVARGLVIAVSIQVSRLKDGMDESS
;
A
#
# COMPACT_ATOMS: atom_id res chain seq x y z
N MET A 1 15.76 9.49 19.25
CA MET A 1 15.16 9.36 17.90
C MET A 1 15.20 7.94 17.34
N GLU A 2 16.31 7.36 16.86
CA GLU A 2 16.25 6.01 16.23
C GLU A 2 15.86 4.90 17.21
N GLY A 3 16.35 4.96 18.46
CA GLY A 3 15.90 4.07 19.53
C GLY A 3 14.41 4.25 19.92
N GLU A 4 13.88 5.47 19.82
CA GLU A 4 12.45 5.74 20.05
C GLU A 4 11.60 5.24 18.89
N LEU A 5 12.07 5.36 17.65
CA LEU A 5 11.39 4.79 16.48
C LEU A 5 11.39 3.26 16.54
N LEU A 6 12.50 2.64 16.93
CA LEU A 6 12.57 1.19 17.17
C LEU A 6 11.62 0.76 18.30
N GLY A 7 11.56 1.50 19.40
CA GLY A 7 10.58 1.29 20.46
C GLY A 7 9.14 1.50 19.99
N GLY A 8 8.94 2.51 19.13
CA GLY A 8 7.64 2.90 18.56
C GLY A 8 7.04 1.87 17.61
N LEU A 9 7.90 1.13 16.91
CA LEU A 9 7.50 -0.03 16.11
C LEU A 9 7.00 -1.21 16.97
N GLY A 10 7.10 -1.13 18.30
CA GLY A 10 6.66 -2.19 19.22
C GLY A 10 7.37 -3.53 18.94
N GLY A 11 8.56 -3.49 18.33
CA GLY A 11 9.01 -4.51 17.37
C GLY A 11 8.84 -5.98 17.79
N ALA A 12 9.17 -6.35 19.03
CA ALA A 12 9.01 -7.75 19.46
C ALA A 12 7.56 -8.12 19.81
N ASP A 13 6.83 -7.22 20.47
CA ASP A 13 5.47 -7.47 20.95
C ASP A 13 4.46 -7.37 19.80
N LEU A 14 4.59 -6.33 18.95
CA LEU A 14 3.76 -6.17 17.75
C LEU A 14 3.95 -7.33 16.78
N LEU A 15 5.21 -7.73 16.48
CA LEU A 15 5.46 -8.88 15.60
C LEU A 15 4.85 -10.16 16.19
N SER A 16 4.95 -10.37 17.51
CA SER A 16 4.37 -11.55 18.16
C SER A 16 2.84 -11.58 18.07
N GLU A 17 2.18 -10.43 18.31
CA GLU A 17 0.72 -10.34 18.18
C GLU A 17 0.25 -10.51 16.73
N LEU A 18 0.96 -9.93 15.76
CA LEU A 18 0.66 -10.12 14.34
C LEU A 18 0.84 -11.58 13.89
N MET A 19 1.86 -12.27 14.38
CA MET A 19 2.05 -13.70 14.13
C MET A 19 0.91 -14.53 14.72
N ALA A 20 0.44 -14.19 15.93
CA ALA A 20 -0.73 -14.83 16.52
C ALA A 20 -2.00 -14.60 15.68
N VAL A 21 -2.21 -13.39 15.14
CA VAL A 21 -3.31 -13.12 14.20
C VAL A 21 -3.20 -13.99 12.95
N ILE A 22 -2.00 -14.12 12.38
CA ILE A 22 -1.78 -14.97 11.20
C ILE A 22 -2.16 -16.43 11.53
N GLU A 23 -1.72 -16.97 12.66
CA GLU A 23 -2.02 -18.34 13.07
C GLU A 23 -3.53 -18.56 13.32
N GLU A 24 -4.17 -17.69 14.11
CA GLU A 24 -5.60 -17.79 14.44
C GLU A 24 -6.48 -17.64 13.20
N ARG A 25 -6.15 -16.68 12.32
CA ARG A 25 -6.98 -16.31 11.16
C ARG A 25 -6.63 -17.07 9.89
N SER A 26 -5.60 -17.92 9.90
CA SER A 26 -5.37 -18.90 8.83
C SER A 26 -6.43 -20.02 8.82
N ALA A 27 -7.27 -20.11 9.85
CA ALA A 27 -8.40 -21.04 9.90
C ALA A 27 -9.67 -20.57 9.14
N VAL A 28 -9.65 -19.35 8.57
CA VAL A 28 -10.76 -18.84 7.75
C VAL A 28 -10.94 -19.74 6.51
N PRO A 29 -12.17 -20.14 6.14
CA PRO A 29 -12.38 -20.98 4.97
C PRO A 29 -11.82 -20.37 3.68
N ASP A 30 -11.12 -21.19 2.89
CA ASP A 30 -10.51 -20.78 1.62
C ASP A 30 -11.50 -20.10 0.67
N ALA A 31 -12.75 -20.53 0.64
CA ALA A 31 -13.78 -19.92 -0.19
C ALA A 31 -14.08 -18.47 0.21
N THR A 32 -14.10 -18.17 1.52
CA THR A 32 -14.29 -16.81 2.05
C THR A 32 -13.07 -15.96 1.71
N ARG A 33 -11.86 -16.48 1.98
CA ARG A 33 -10.60 -15.81 1.67
C ARG A 33 -10.49 -15.48 0.18
N ALA A 34 -10.76 -16.45 -0.69
CA ALA A 34 -10.72 -16.31 -2.14
C ALA A 34 -11.72 -15.26 -2.65
N ALA A 35 -12.96 -15.29 -2.18
CA ALA A 35 -13.99 -14.34 -2.60
C ALA A 35 -13.61 -12.89 -2.22
N VAL A 36 -13.09 -12.68 -1.01
CA VAL A 36 -12.69 -11.35 -0.56
C VAL A 36 -11.43 -10.88 -1.30
N LEU A 37 -10.40 -11.72 -1.42
CA LEU A 37 -9.18 -11.39 -2.20
C LEU A 37 -9.51 -11.00 -3.64
N ALA A 38 -10.33 -11.82 -4.31
CA ALA A 38 -10.75 -11.60 -5.69
C ALA A 38 -11.57 -10.31 -5.88
N SER A 39 -12.16 -9.77 -4.81
CA SER A 39 -12.91 -8.50 -4.84
C SER A 39 -12.06 -7.25 -4.59
N THR A 40 -10.78 -7.40 -4.25
CA THR A 40 -9.88 -6.27 -4.08
C THR A 40 -9.45 -5.73 -5.44
N ARG A 41 -9.41 -4.40 -5.60
CA ARG A 41 -9.07 -3.77 -6.90
C ARG A 41 -7.68 -4.16 -7.39
N ILE A 42 -6.75 -4.36 -6.45
CA ILE A 42 -5.36 -4.75 -6.76
C ILE A 42 -5.28 -6.15 -7.35
N VAL A 43 -6.14 -7.09 -6.94
CA VAL A 43 -6.20 -8.48 -7.45
C VAL A 43 -7.03 -8.52 -8.74
N GLU A 44 -8.16 -7.82 -8.79
CA GLU A 44 -8.99 -7.71 -10.00
C GLU A 44 -8.21 -7.15 -11.19
N GLY A 45 -7.34 -6.17 -10.95
CA GLY A 45 -6.55 -5.51 -11.99
C GLY A 45 -5.43 -6.36 -12.60
N VAL A 46 -5.06 -7.50 -11.99
CA VAL A 46 -3.88 -8.30 -12.43
C VAL A 46 -4.10 -8.92 -13.81
N ARG A 47 -5.25 -9.58 -14.04
CA ARG A 47 -5.50 -10.23 -15.34
C ARG A 47 -5.55 -9.22 -16.49
N PRO A 48 -6.33 -8.12 -16.42
CA PRO A 48 -6.31 -7.07 -17.45
C PRO A 48 -4.91 -6.50 -17.68
N LEU A 49 -4.09 -6.38 -16.63
CA LEU A 49 -2.71 -5.94 -16.79
C LEU A 49 -1.87 -6.93 -17.59
N LEU A 50 -1.93 -8.21 -17.25
CA LEU A 50 -1.19 -9.26 -17.97
C LEU A 50 -1.62 -9.33 -19.44
N GLU A 51 -2.91 -9.11 -19.73
CA GLU A 51 -3.43 -8.98 -21.09
C GLU A 51 -2.87 -7.75 -21.82
N TRP A 52 -2.80 -6.59 -21.15
CA TRP A 52 -2.16 -5.38 -21.70
C TRP A 52 -0.65 -5.55 -21.93
N ILE A 53 0.04 -6.28 -21.06
CA ILE A 53 1.46 -6.59 -21.22
C ILE A 53 1.66 -7.50 -22.45
N GLY A 54 0.79 -8.50 -22.63
CA GLY A 54 0.89 -9.47 -23.73
C GLY A 54 2.27 -10.12 -23.81
N ALA A 55 2.89 -10.15 -24.99
CA ALA A 55 4.26 -10.65 -25.18
C ALA A 55 5.35 -9.72 -24.59
N GLY A 56 4.96 -8.52 -24.17
CA GLY A 56 5.78 -7.54 -23.48
C GLY A 56 5.49 -6.12 -23.96
N THR A 57 5.50 -5.18 -23.03
CA THR A 57 5.16 -3.77 -23.26
C THR A 57 6.32 -2.86 -22.85
N ALA A 58 6.45 -1.71 -23.51
CA ALA A 58 7.56 -0.79 -23.24
C ALA A 58 7.33 0.00 -21.95
N VAL A 59 8.35 0.10 -21.11
CA VAL A 59 8.37 0.88 -19.85
C VAL A 59 9.45 1.96 -19.91
N THR A 60 9.59 2.77 -18.86
CA THR A 60 10.72 3.71 -18.74
C THR A 60 12.05 2.98 -18.51
N GLU A 61 13.16 3.70 -18.59
CA GLU A 61 14.50 3.17 -18.25
C GLU A 61 14.59 2.68 -16.79
N THR A 62 13.82 3.29 -15.90
CA THR A 62 13.72 2.91 -14.49
C THR A 62 12.71 1.78 -14.24
N GLY A 63 12.11 1.22 -15.30
CA GLY A 63 11.14 0.14 -15.18
C GLY A 63 9.72 0.55 -14.79
N ALA A 64 9.43 1.84 -14.72
CA ALA A 64 8.11 2.36 -14.37
C ALA A 64 7.19 2.42 -15.60
N VAL A 65 5.88 2.47 -15.36
CA VAL A 65 4.87 2.71 -16.39
C VAL A 65 5.17 4.05 -17.10
N LYS A 66 5.16 4.03 -18.43
CA LYS A 66 5.37 5.24 -19.22
C LYS A 66 4.24 6.22 -18.98
N ARG A 67 4.56 7.51 -19.00
CA ARG A 67 3.60 8.60 -18.85
C ARG A 67 2.35 8.45 -19.71
N ALA A 68 2.51 8.07 -20.99
CA ALA A 68 1.39 7.87 -21.91
C ALA A 68 0.43 6.74 -21.49
N ASP A 69 0.93 5.76 -20.74
CA ASP A 69 0.20 4.56 -20.33
C ASP A 69 -0.33 4.66 -18.88
N ILE A 70 0.07 5.68 -18.11
CA ILE A 70 -0.34 5.86 -16.70
C ILE A 70 -1.86 5.81 -16.56
N ALA A 71 -2.59 6.53 -17.42
CA ALA A 71 -4.06 6.58 -17.32
C ALA A 71 -4.70 5.20 -17.52
N HIS A 72 -4.20 4.43 -18.47
CA HIS A 72 -4.69 3.09 -18.75
C HIS A 72 -4.39 2.14 -17.59
N VAL A 73 -3.13 2.07 -17.16
CA VAL A 73 -2.69 1.13 -16.12
C VAL A 73 -3.28 1.47 -14.75
N ALA A 74 -3.41 2.75 -14.41
CA ALA A 74 -4.05 3.20 -13.17
C ALA A 74 -5.54 2.85 -13.12
N ALA A 75 -6.23 2.91 -14.26
CA ALA A 75 -7.65 2.58 -14.33
C ALA A 75 -7.94 1.10 -14.03
N LEU A 76 -6.97 0.20 -14.27
CA LEU A 76 -7.10 -1.23 -13.96
C LEU A 76 -7.31 -1.51 -12.47
N ILE A 77 -6.84 -0.62 -11.60
CA ILE A 77 -7.04 -0.67 -10.14
C ILE A 77 -7.98 0.44 -9.64
N GLY A 78 -8.75 1.06 -10.54
CA GLY A 78 -9.77 2.05 -10.19
C GLY A 78 -9.23 3.45 -9.83
N LEU A 79 -7.97 3.76 -10.16
CA LEU A 79 -7.39 5.07 -9.93
C LEU A 79 -7.65 6.00 -11.12
N ALA A 80 -8.07 7.24 -10.84
CA ALA A 80 -8.25 8.28 -11.85
C ALA A 80 -6.97 9.13 -11.95
N LEU A 81 -5.97 8.62 -12.66
CA LEU A 81 -4.68 9.29 -12.88
C LEU A 81 -4.50 9.65 -14.36
N GLU A 82 -3.75 10.71 -14.62
CA GLU A 82 -3.35 11.11 -15.97
C GLU A 82 -1.86 11.42 -16.00
N GLY A 83 -1.12 10.78 -16.89
CA GLY A 83 0.30 11.09 -17.08
C GLY A 83 0.47 12.38 -17.88
N SER A 84 1.11 13.39 -17.28
CA SER A 84 1.30 14.72 -17.89
C SER A 84 2.76 15.17 -17.80
N ALA A 85 3.21 15.99 -18.75
CA ALA A 85 4.54 16.61 -18.66
C ALA A 85 4.60 17.70 -17.58
N LYS A 86 3.45 18.18 -17.11
CA LYS A 86 3.31 19.22 -16.09
C LYS A 86 2.43 18.74 -14.94
N SER A 87 2.87 19.02 -13.72
CA SER A 87 2.04 18.86 -12.52
C SER A 87 0.81 19.78 -12.57
N MET A 88 -0.19 19.46 -11.75
CA MET A 88 -1.40 20.26 -11.64
C MET A 88 -1.07 21.68 -11.15
N SER A 89 -1.72 22.68 -11.76
CA SER A 89 -1.71 24.03 -11.21
C SER A 89 -2.47 24.09 -9.87
N PRO A 90 -2.24 25.10 -9.03
CA PRO A 90 -2.98 25.26 -7.77
C PRO A 90 -4.51 25.38 -7.93
N ALA A 91 -4.99 25.81 -9.11
CA ALA A 91 -6.43 25.84 -9.40
C ALA A 91 -6.97 24.43 -9.69
N GLU A 92 -6.23 23.65 -10.48
CA GLU A 92 -6.58 22.27 -10.79
C GLU A 92 -6.50 21.39 -9.54
N GLN A 93 -5.50 21.59 -8.68
CA GLN A 93 -5.38 20.88 -7.41
C GLN A 93 -6.62 21.10 -6.52
N ARG A 94 -7.08 22.35 -6.41
CA ARG A 94 -8.32 22.69 -5.68
C ARG A 94 -9.55 22.05 -6.32
N ALA A 95 -9.64 22.03 -7.64
CA ALA A 95 -10.74 21.36 -8.36
C ALA A 95 -10.74 19.84 -8.13
N PHE A 96 -9.57 19.21 -8.15
CA PHE A 96 -9.41 17.79 -7.83
C PHE A 96 -9.85 17.47 -6.39
N GLU A 97 -9.43 18.29 -5.42
CA GLU A 97 -9.82 18.15 -4.02
C GLU A 97 -11.33 18.33 -3.82
N ALA A 98 -11.93 19.34 -4.47
CA ALA A 98 -13.38 19.56 -4.44
C ALA A 98 -14.16 18.38 -5.07
N GLY A 99 -13.66 17.84 -6.18
CA GLY A 99 -14.25 16.68 -6.86
C GLY A 99 -14.11 15.35 -6.10
N LYS A 100 -13.42 15.31 -4.94
CA LYS A 100 -13.46 14.13 -4.05
C LYS A 100 -14.83 13.96 -3.39
N ALA A 101 -15.54 15.06 -3.14
CA ALA A 101 -16.87 15.04 -2.52
C ALA A 101 -18.01 14.87 -3.53
N ASP A 102 -17.77 15.22 -4.81
CA ASP A 102 -18.74 15.09 -5.90
C ASP A 102 -18.18 14.24 -7.05
N PRO A 103 -18.65 12.99 -7.22
CA PRO A 103 -18.25 12.12 -8.31
C PRO A 103 -18.43 12.72 -9.72
N ALA A 104 -19.41 13.61 -9.92
CA ALA A 104 -19.67 14.23 -11.23
C ALA A 104 -18.65 15.33 -11.58
N ALA A 105 -17.97 15.90 -10.58
CA ALA A 105 -16.93 16.92 -10.74
C ALA A 105 -15.50 16.36 -10.68
N ARG A 106 -15.36 15.03 -10.54
CA ARG A 106 -14.06 14.38 -10.36
C ARG A 106 -13.21 14.44 -11.63
N ILE A 107 -12.14 15.22 -11.58
CA ILE A 107 -11.10 15.23 -12.62
C ILE A 107 -9.99 14.22 -12.27
N PRO A 108 -9.26 13.65 -13.27
CA PRO A 108 -8.07 12.85 -13.00
C PRO A 108 -6.97 13.68 -12.32
N ARG A 109 -6.23 13.05 -11.39
CA ARG A 109 -5.01 13.66 -10.84
C ARG A 109 -3.89 13.54 -11.88
N ARG A 110 -3.31 14.68 -12.27
CA ARG A 110 -2.14 14.66 -13.17
C ARG A 110 -0.85 14.38 -12.41
N ILE A 111 -0.08 13.41 -12.90
CA ILE A 111 1.23 13.04 -12.35
C ILE A 111 2.29 13.03 -13.45
N THR A 112 3.53 13.37 -13.12
CA THR A 112 4.61 13.42 -14.12
C THR A 112 5.36 12.09 -14.27
N THR A 113 5.27 11.27 -13.23
CA THR A 113 5.82 9.91 -13.12
C THR A 113 4.90 9.03 -12.27
N MET A 114 4.94 7.71 -12.50
CA MET A 114 4.22 6.71 -11.71
C MET A 114 4.47 6.85 -10.20
N ARG A 115 5.71 7.19 -9.82
CA ARG A 115 6.18 7.34 -8.43
C ARG A 115 5.47 8.43 -7.62
N GLU A 116 4.68 9.29 -8.25
CA GLU A 116 3.86 10.27 -7.53
C GLU A 116 2.56 9.68 -6.96
N SER A 117 2.22 8.43 -7.30
CA SER A 117 1.14 7.66 -6.69
C SER A 117 1.71 6.48 -5.92
N ASP A 118 1.59 6.55 -4.59
CA ASP A 118 1.95 5.46 -3.67
C ASP A 118 1.22 4.17 -4.08
N GLU A 119 -0.06 4.28 -4.46
CA GLU A 119 -0.91 3.14 -4.82
C GLU A 119 -0.45 2.44 -6.09
N LEU A 120 -0.23 3.20 -7.17
CA LEU A 120 0.20 2.64 -8.44
C LEU A 120 1.62 2.07 -8.34
N THR A 121 2.49 2.74 -7.59
CA THR A 121 3.88 2.30 -7.37
C THR A 121 3.93 1.02 -6.56
N ALA A 122 3.23 0.98 -5.42
CA ALA A 122 3.16 -0.23 -4.59
C ALA A 122 2.54 -1.41 -5.35
N TRP A 123 1.52 -1.17 -6.19
CA TRP A 123 0.92 -2.21 -7.01
C TRP A 123 1.92 -2.76 -8.04
N TRP A 124 2.60 -1.88 -8.78
CA TRP A 124 3.60 -2.26 -9.77
C TRP A 124 4.80 -3.00 -9.17
N GLU A 125 5.26 -2.59 -7.99
CA GLU A 125 6.35 -3.25 -7.28
C GLU A 125 5.92 -4.58 -6.65
N ALA A 126 4.72 -4.66 -6.07
CA ALA A 126 4.19 -5.92 -5.55
C ALA A 126 4.02 -6.98 -6.66
N LEU A 127 3.61 -6.58 -7.86
CA LEU A 127 3.54 -7.46 -9.02
C LEU A 127 4.91 -8.02 -9.42
N GLN A 128 5.97 -7.20 -9.34
CA GLN A 128 7.34 -7.65 -9.60
C GLN A 128 7.82 -8.60 -8.51
N THR A 129 7.58 -8.27 -7.24
CA THR A 129 7.99 -9.13 -6.11
C THR A 129 7.27 -10.47 -6.10
N ALA A 130 6.00 -10.51 -6.53
CA ALA A 130 5.24 -11.74 -6.71
C ALA A 130 5.59 -12.51 -7.99
N ASN A 131 6.56 -12.03 -8.79
CA ASN A 131 6.93 -12.57 -10.10
C ASN A 131 5.76 -12.66 -11.10
N LEU A 132 4.72 -11.84 -10.94
CA LEU A 132 3.61 -11.73 -11.89
C LEU A 132 4.03 -10.94 -13.12
N ILE A 133 4.93 -9.97 -12.94
CA ILE A 133 5.56 -9.24 -14.04
C ILE A 133 7.07 -9.24 -13.85
N GLU A 134 7.80 -9.14 -14.95
CA GLU A 134 9.24 -8.99 -14.96
C GLU A 134 9.65 -7.79 -15.81
N VAL A 135 10.44 -6.88 -15.25
CA VAL A 135 11.03 -5.77 -15.98
C VAL A 135 12.47 -6.12 -16.36
N LYS A 136 12.74 -6.20 -17.67
CA LYS A 136 14.08 -6.40 -18.23
C LYS A 136 14.42 -5.27 -19.20
N GLY A 137 15.35 -4.40 -18.79
CA GLY A 137 15.68 -3.17 -19.52
C GLY A 137 14.46 -2.25 -19.60
N VAL A 138 14.09 -1.84 -20.81
CA VAL A 138 12.95 -0.94 -21.07
C VAL A 138 11.65 -1.68 -21.43
N ARG A 139 11.53 -2.96 -21.06
CA ARG A 139 10.32 -3.76 -21.32
C ARG A 139 9.87 -4.51 -20.09
N VAL A 140 8.57 -4.51 -19.87
CA VAL A 140 7.88 -5.41 -18.93
C VAL A 140 7.35 -6.61 -19.71
N ARG A 141 7.36 -7.80 -19.10
CA ARG A 141 6.79 -9.05 -19.61
C ARG A 141 6.02 -9.77 -18.51
N PRO A 142 5.15 -10.74 -18.84
CA PRO A 142 4.62 -11.65 -17.84
C PRO A 142 5.78 -12.36 -17.15
N GLY A 143 5.75 -12.41 -15.82
CA GLY A 143 6.75 -13.09 -15.02
C GLY A 143 6.49 -14.60 -14.89
N GLU A 144 7.28 -15.27 -14.06
CA GLU A 144 7.24 -16.72 -13.89
C GLU A 144 5.88 -17.23 -13.40
N THR A 145 5.20 -16.48 -12.53
CA THR A 145 3.91 -16.90 -11.94
C THR A 145 2.69 -16.42 -12.74
N ALA A 146 2.91 -15.68 -13.83
CA ALA A 146 1.81 -15.10 -14.62
C ALA A 146 0.92 -16.15 -15.28
N ALA A 147 1.50 -17.27 -15.75
CA ALA A 147 0.73 -18.33 -16.40
C ALA A 147 -0.25 -18.98 -15.42
N GLU A 148 0.19 -19.26 -14.19
CA GLU A 148 -0.66 -19.81 -13.13
C GLU A 148 -1.86 -18.90 -12.84
N TRP A 149 -1.64 -17.58 -12.82
CA TRP A 149 -2.72 -16.61 -12.65
C TRP A 149 -3.71 -16.59 -13.81
N LEU A 150 -3.23 -16.76 -15.05
CA LEU A 150 -4.06 -16.71 -16.25
C LEU A 150 -4.85 -18.00 -16.48
N ASP A 151 -4.29 -19.16 -16.14
CA ASP A 151 -4.85 -20.49 -16.40
C ASP A 151 -6.08 -20.83 -15.53
N SER A 152 -6.26 -20.14 -14.40
CA SER A 152 -7.43 -20.30 -13.53
C SER A 152 -8.39 -19.12 -13.68
N PRO A 153 -9.72 -19.32 -13.74
CA PRO A 153 -10.69 -18.21 -13.70
C PRO A 153 -10.64 -17.39 -12.41
N GLN A 154 -10.20 -18.00 -11.31
CA GLN A 154 -10.01 -17.36 -10.02
C GLN A 154 -8.51 -17.22 -9.73
N PRO A 155 -8.07 -16.12 -9.09
CA PRO A 155 -6.66 -15.93 -8.78
C PRO A 155 -6.17 -17.05 -7.83
N PRO A 156 -4.99 -17.65 -8.06
CA PRO A 156 -4.45 -18.66 -7.16
C PRO A 156 -4.31 -18.11 -5.76
N LEU A 157 -4.93 -18.78 -4.78
CA LEU A 157 -5.22 -18.21 -3.47
C LEU A 157 -3.95 -17.75 -2.72
N ASP A 158 -2.92 -18.59 -2.69
CA ASP A 158 -1.68 -18.29 -1.98
C ASP A 158 -0.85 -17.21 -2.67
N LEU A 159 -0.80 -17.23 -4.01
CA LEU A 159 -0.15 -16.20 -4.80
C LEU A 159 -0.85 -14.84 -4.62
N ALA A 160 -2.19 -14.81 -4.62
CA ALA A 160 -2.98 -13.59 -4.39
C ALA A 160 -2.77 -13.04 -2.98
N GLY A 161 -2.76 -13.89 -1.96
CA GLY A 161 -2.49 -13.49 -0.58
C GLY A 161 -1.06 -12.96 -0.39
N MET A 162 -0.07 -13.64 -0.97
CA MET A 162 1.33 -13.17 -0.97
C MET A 162 1.45 -11.81 -1.67
N PHE A 163 0.85 -11.66 -2.85
CA PHE A 163 0.83 -10.41 -3.59
C PHE A 163 0.20 -9.27 -2.79
N LEU A 164 -0.96 -9.50 -2.16
CA LEU A 164 -1.62 -8.52 -1.29
C LEU A 164 -0.73 -8.13 -0.09
N ALA A 165 -0.08 -9.11 0.56
CA ALA A 165 0.82 -8.84 1.68
C ALA A 165 1.97 -7.90 1.28
N HIS A 166 2.59 -8.12 0.11
CA HIS A 166 3.62 -7.23 -0.42
C HIS A 166 3.08 -5.84 -0.75
N TYR A 167 1.89 -5.76 -1.35
CA TYR A 167 1.24 -4.48 -1.62
C TYR A 167 1.03 -3.67 -0.33
N VAL A 168 0.48 -4.30 0.70
CA VAL A 168 0.28 -3.68 2.02
C VAL A 168 1.62 -3.22 2.59
N ALA A 169 2.65 -4.08 2.56
CA ALA A 169 3.96 -3.74 3.08
C ALA A 169 4.54 -2.48 2.41
N LEU A 170 4.45 -2.40 1.08
CA LEU A 170 4.96 -1.26 0.31
C LEU A 170 4.19 0.04 0.58
N ILE A 171 2.87 -0.03 0.74
CA ILE A 171 2.08 1.14 1.18
C ILE A 171 2.52 1.60 2.56
N VAL A 172 2.73 0.65 3.48
CA VAL A 172 3.13 0.95 4.85
C VAL A 172 4.50 1.61 4.91
N THR A 173 5.49 1.04 4.21
CA THR A 173 6.86 1.54 4.22
C THR A 173 7.07 2.76 3.33
N GLY A 174 6.23 3.01 2.32
CA GLY A 174 6.42 4.06 1.31
C GLY A 174 7.48 3.73 0.24
N ASP A 175 7.53 4.52 -0.85
CA ASP A 175 8.52 4.40 -1.93
C ASP A 175 9.88 4.90 -1.44
N GLY A 176 10.89 4.02 -1.41
CA GLY A 176 12.26 4.41 -1.16
C GLY A 176 13.17 3.23 -0.81
N MET A 177 14.08 2.88 -1.73
CA MET A 177 15.28 2.09 -1.43
C MET A 177 16.42 2.97 -0.88
N GLY A 178 16.10 3.93 -0.01
CA GLY A 178 17.07 4.88 0.53
C GLY A 178 16.69 5.40 1.91
N GLU A 179 17.53 6.25 2.48
CA GLU A 179 17.27 6.88 3.78
C GLU A 179 15.96 7.67 3.73
N GLN A 180 15.05 7.32 4.64
CA GLN A 180 13.75 7.97 4.73
C GLN A 180 13.81 9.21 5.62
N PRO A 181 13.19 10.31 5.21
CA PRO A 181 13.07 11.47 6.08
C PRO A 181 12.22 11.12 7.32
N LEU A 182 12.46 11.83 8.43
CA LEU A 182 11.79 11.56 9.71
C LEU A 182 10.26 11.48 9.60
N TRP A 183 9.62 12.35 8.80
CA TRP A 183 8.17 12.36 8.64
C TRP A 183 7.63 11.08 7.96
N GLU A 184 8.39 10.43 7.07
CA GLU A 184 8.02 9.12 6.50
C GLU A 184 8.14 8.00 7.54
N LYS A 185 9.20 8.04 8.36
CA LYS A 185 9.39 7.08 9.47
C LYS A 185 8.22 7.19 10.46
N LEU A 186 7.84 8.41 10.84
CA LEU A 186 6.70 8.67 11.73
C LEU A 186 5.35 8.28 11.11
N ALA A 187 5.14 8.59 9.82
CA ALA A 187 3.92 8.17 9.12
C ALA A 187 3.78 6.64 9.10
N SER A 188 4.90 5.93 8.97
CA SER A 188 4.94 4.47 8.98
C SER A 188 4.59 3.89 10.36
N VAL A 189 5.09 4.47 11.45
CA VAL A 189 4.72 4.07 12.82
C VAL A 189 3.23 4.26 13.06
N GLU A 190 2.69 5.44 12.71
CA GLU A 190 1.26 5.74 12.84
C GLU A 190 0.41 4.77 12.01
N LEU A 191 0.84 4.44 10.80
CA LEU A 191 0.13 3.53 9.91
C LEU A 191 0.17 2.07 10.42
N ASN A 192 1.30 1.63 10.97
CA ASN A 192 1.41 0.33 11.64
C ASN A 192 0.41 0.21 12.78
N SER A 193 0.37 1.21 13.67
CA SER A 193 -0.54 1.24 14.82
C SER A 193 -2.02 1.18 14.37
N ARG A 194 -2.41 1.99 13.38
CA ARG A 194 -3.79 2.00 12.87
C ARG A 194 -4.20 0.69 12.19
N LEU A 195 -3.32 0.08 11.39
CA LEU A 195 -3.60 -1.18 10.73
C LEU A 195 -3.63 -2.36 11.71
N ALA A 196 -2.75 -2.36 12.71
CA ALA A 196 -2.80 -3.30 13.82
C ALA A 196 -4.13 -3.18 14.57
N GLY A 197 -4.55 -1.95 14.90
CA GLY A 197 -5.86 -1.68 15.50
C GLY A 197 -7.03 -2.19 14.65
N ALA A 198 -6.97 -2.02 13.32
CA ALA A 198 -7.99 -2.54 12.39
C ALA A 198 -8.04 -4.09 12.31
N LEU A 199 -6.98 -4.77 12.76
CA LEU A 199 -6.92 -6.22 12.95
C LEU A 199 -7.34 -6.65 14.37
N GLY A 200 -7.66 -5.70 15.27
CA GLY A 200 -7.97 -5.95 16.67
C GLY A 200 -6.74 -6.15 17.56
N VAL A 201 -5.54 -5.90 17.03
CA VAL A 201 -4.27 -5.93 17.77
C VAL A 201 -4.17 -4.65 18.60
N ARG A 202 -3.91 -4.79 19.90
CA ARG A 202 -3.87 -3.64 20.83
C ARG A 202 -2.46 -3.11 21.05
N SER A 203 -1.44 -3.83 20.60
CA SER A 203 -0.04 -3.44 20.75
C SER A 203 0.42 -2.59 19.57
N GLY A 204 1.14 -1.51 19.89
CA GLY A 204 1.76 -0.60 18.93
C GLY A 204 1.84 0.79 19.54
N ALA A 205 3.03 1.41 19.52
CA ALA A 205 3.14 2.76 20.03
C ALA A 205 2.39 3.72 19.10
N THR A 206 1.57 4.57 19.70
CA THR A 206 0.99 5.69 18.97
C THR A 206 2.02 6.81 18.85
N LEU A 207 1.85 7.73 17.90
CA LEU A 207 2.69 8.93 17.85
C LEU A 207 2.66 9.74 19.16
N ASP A 208 1.57 9.62 19.93
CA ASP A 208 1.40 10.31 21.21
C ASP A 208 2.28 9.72 22.33
N GLU A 209 2.77 8.49 22.15
CA GLU A 209 3.68 7.81 23.07
C GLU A 209 5.16 8.09 22.75
N LEU A 210 5.44 8.71 21.61
CA LEU A 210 6.80 9.08 21.22
C LEU A 210 7.15 10.48 21.70
N GLU A 211 8.33 10.64 22.29
CA GLU A 211 8.87 11.94 22.71
C GLU A 211 9.40 12.74 21.50
N ILE A 212 8.48 13.27 20.69
CA ILE A 212 8.82 14.03 19.46
C ILE A 212 8.62 15.54 19.69
N ASP A 213 9.70 16.30 19.64
CA ASP A 213 9.72 17.76 19.81
C ASP A 213 9.16 18.57 18.62
N SER A 214 8.21 18.02 17.85
CA SER A 214 7.64 18.69 16.69
C SER A 214 6.20 18.26 16.38
N GLU A 215 5.23 19.04 16.88
CA GLU A 215 3.80 18.85 16.59
C GLU A 215 3.50 18.89 15.08
N PHE A 216 4.17 19.77 14.33
CA PHE A 216 4.04 19.85 12.87
C PHE A 216 4.40 18.52 12.18
N MET A 217 5.46 17.84 12.63
CA MET A 217 5.89 16.56 12.05
C MET A 217 4.91 15.45 12.39
N CYS A 218 4.39 15.42 13.62
CA CYS A 218 3.35 14.47 14.02
C CYS A 218 2.07 14.67 13.20
N ASP A 219 1.63 15.91 13.00
CA ASP A 219 0.46 16.22 12.18
C ASP A 219 0.65 15.85 10.71
N LEU A 220 1.83 16.11 10.15
CA LEU A 220 2.18 15.69 8.79
C LEU A 220 2.15 14.15 8.68
N ALA A 221 2.74 13.44 9.64
CA ALA A 221 2.74 11.98 9.69
C ALA A 221 1.31 11.41 9.77
N ARG A 222 0.46 11.95 10.65
CA ARG A 222 -0.97 11.56 10.77
C ARG A 222 -1.73 11.78 9.46
N ARG A 223 -1.49 12.88 8.76
CA ARG A 223 -2.10 13.16 7.44
C ARG A 223 -1.67 12.15 6.38
N ILE A 224 -0.38 11.79 6.36
CA ILE A 224 0.15 10.79 5.42
C ILE A 224 -0.41 9.41 5.73
N ALA A 225 -0.40 8.98 6.99
CA ALA A 225 -1.01 7.72 7.42
C ALA A 225 -2.49 7.67 7.06
N THR A 226 -3.24 8.76 7.29
CA THR A 226 -4.66 8.85 6.91
C THR A 226 -4.86 8.74 5.40
N ARG A 227 -4.00 9.37 4.59
CA ARG A 227 -4.03 9.21 3.12
C ARG A 227 -3.85 7.76 2.72
N ARG A 228 -2.85 7.06 3.29
CA ARG A 228 -2.55 5.66 3.01
C ARG A 228 -3.66 4.71 3.48
N MET A 229 -4.29 4.96 4.63
CA MET A 229 -5.50 4.23 5.07
C MET A 229 -6.65 4.36 4.07
N ASN A 230 -6.93 5.59 3.62
CA ASN A 230 -7.95 5.83 2.58
C ASN A 230 -7.59 5.11 1.26
N SER A 231 -6.29 5.03 0.91
CA SER A 231 -5.83 4.29 -0.27
C SER A 231 -6.08 2.78 -0.13
N LEU A 232 -5.76 2.19 1.03
CA LEU A 232 -6.03 0.78 1.30
C LEU A 232 -7.53 0.45 1.27
N GLU A 233 -8.37 1.32 1.84
CA GLU A 233 -9.84 1.22 1.71
C GLU A 233 -10.30 1.32 0.26
N ALA A 234 -9.78 2.30 -0.49
CA ALA A 234 -10.11 2.44 -1.91
C ALA A 234 -9.69 1.20 -2.70
N MET A 235 -8.65 0.46 -2.32
CA MET A 235 -8.27 -0.79 -2.97
C MET A 235 -9.06 -2.01 -2.49
N GLY A 236 -9.96 -1.85 -1.51
CA GLY A 236 -10.75 -2.94 -0.92
C GLY A 236 -10.02 -3.75 0.16
N VAL A 237 -8.87 -3.26 0.65
CA VAL A 237 -8.10 -3.92 1.72
C VAL A 237 -8.68 -3.63 3.09
N LEU A 238 -9.32 -2.47 3.27
CA LEU A 238 -9.98 -2.04 4.50
C LEU A 238 -11.44 -1.68 4.24
N GLY A 239 -12.25 -1.75 5.29
CA GLY A 239 -13.53 -1.04 5.39
C GLY A 239 -13.45 0.10 6.41
N SER A 240 -14.38 1.06 6.31
CA SER A 240 -14.51 2.14 7.28
C SER A 240 -15.97 2.51 7.59
N THR A 241 -16.23 2.94 8.83
CA THR A 241 -17.57 3.34 9.28
C THR A 241 -17.78 4.81 8.95
N ARG A 242 -17.67 5.21 7.67
CA ARG A 242 -18.10 6.56 7.26
C ARG A 242 -19.63 6.65 7.27
N SER A 243 -20.21 6.66 8.46
CA SER A 243 -21.62 6.92 8.72
C SER A 243 -21.76 7.74 10.01
N GLY A 244 -21.34 9.00 9.94
CA GLY A 244 -21.41 9.96 11.04
C GLY A 244 -20.84 11.30 10.56
N GLY A 245 -21.26 12.43 11.13
CA GLY A 245 -20.83 13.77 10.69
C GLY A 245 -19.32 13.96 10.65
N ALA A 246 -18.86 15.05 10.03
CA ALA A 246 -17.45 15.34 9.69
C ALA A 246 -16.43 15.32 10.86
N ASP A 247 -16.90 15.14 12.10
CA ASP A 247 -16.11 15.26 13.34
C ASP A 247 -15.86 13.94 14.08
N GLU A 248 -16.46 12.81 13.68
CA GLU A 248 -16.16 11.50 14.28
C GLU A 248 -15.04 10.76 13.50
N PRO A 249 -14.00 10.24 14.18
CA PRO A 249 -12.94 9.50 13.52
C PRO A 249 -13.49 8.21 12.93
N ALA A 250 -13.18 7.93 11.67
CA ALA A 250 -13.59 6.69 11.02
C ALA A 250 -13.01 5.48 11.77
N GLU A 251 -13.87 4.53 12.13
CA GLU A 251 -13.41 3.23 12.60
C GLU A 251 -13.04 2.38 11.38
N TRP A 252 -11.84 1.81 11.40
CA TRP A 252 -11.30 1.00 10.32
C TRP A 252 -11.32 -0.48 10.72
N TRP A 253 -11.63 -1.35 9.77
CA TRP A 253 -11.51 -2.79 9.97
C TRP A 253 -10.93 -3.46 8.73
N VAL A 254 -10.25 -4.58 8.94
CA VAL A 254 -9.87 -5.48 7.86
C VAL A 254 -11.01 -6.49 7.62
N PRO A 255 -11.47 -6.71 6.37
CA PRO A 255 -12.39 -7.80 6.06
C PRO A 255 -11.83 -9.15 6.53
N GLU A 256 -12.66 -10.01 7.13
CA GLU A 256 -12.22 -11.27 7.74
C GLU A 256 -11.35 -12.14 6.82
N GLY A 257 -11.73 -12.24 5.54
CA GLY A 257 -10.97 -12.97 4.52
C GLY A 257 -9.58 -12.40 4.20
N LEU A 258 -9.21 -11.21 4.70
CA LEU A 258 -7.91 -10.58 4.46
C LEU A 258 -7.04 -10.49 5.73
N HIS A 259 -7.54 -10.90 6.91
CA HIS A 259 -6.84 -10.70 8.19
C HIS A 259 -5.40 -11.24 8.16
N ALA A 260 -5.22 -12.50 7.77
CA ALA A 260 -3.91 -13.12 7.74
C ALA A 260 -2.96 -12.47 6.71
N ASP A 261 -3.48 -12.04 5.56
CA ASP A 261 -2.65 -11.47 4.49
C ASP A 261 -2.26 -10.01 4.78
N VAL A 262 -3.13 -9.23 5.41
CA VAL A 262 -2.81 -7.89 5.92
C VAL A 262 -1.83 -7.97 7.09
N ALA A 263 -2.03 -8.91 8.03
CA ALA A 263 -1.09 -9.14 9.12
C ALA A 263 0.30 -9.56 8.61
N ARG A 264 0.37 -10.43 7.59
CA ARG A 264 1.62 -10.75 6.89
C ARG A 264 2.28 -9.51 6.28
N GLY A 265 1.50 -8.64 5.63
CA GLY A 265 2.01 -7.38 5.10
C GLY A 265 2.63 -6.46 6.16
N LEU A 266 2.00 -6.36 7.33
CA LEU A 266 2.56 -5.63 8.47
C LEU A 266 3.85 -6.26 9.01
N VAL A 267 3.91 -7.59 9.12
CA VAL A 267 5.15 -8.29 9.53
C VAL A 267 6.30 -7.97 8.57
N ILE A 268 6.05 -7.99 7.26
CA ILE A 268 7.05 -7.62 6.24
C ILE A 268 7.48 -6.14 6.42
N ALA A 269 6.52 -5.23 6.56
CA ALA A 269 6.79 -3.81 6.71
C ALA A 269 7.64 -3.49 7.96
N VAL A 270 7.24 -4.02 9.12
CA VAL A 270 7.97 -3.84 10.39
C VAL A 270 9.37 -4.44 10.28
N SER A 271 9.52 -5.60 9.64
CA SER A 271 10.84 -6.22 9.42
C SER A 271 11.77 -5.33 8.57
N ILE A 272 11.25 -4.74 7.49
CA ILE A 272 11.99 -3.79 6.64
C ILE A 272 12.41 -2.56 7.45
N GLN A 273 11.50 -1.99 8.23
CA GLN A 273 11.74 -0.79 9.03
C GLN A 273 12.79 -1.03 10.12
N VAL A 274 12.69 -2.16 10.83
CA VAL A 274 13.68 -2.57 11.85
C VAL A 274 15.06 -2.76 11.22
N SER A 275 15.15 -3.40 10.05
CA SER A 275 16.43 -3.55 9.35
C SER A 275 17.05 -2.20 9.02
N ARG A 276 16.28 -1.28 8.40
CA ARG A 276 16.77 0.05 8.01
C ARG A 276 17.24 0.88 9.20
N LEU A 277 16.54 0.79 10.33
CA LEU A 277 16.92 1.51 11.55
C LEU A 277 18.21 0.94 12.14
N LYS A 278 18.43 -0.37 12.09
CA LYS A 278 19.69 -0.99 12.55
C LYS A 278 20.87 -0.58 11.66
N ASP A 279 20.68 -0.64 10.33
CA ASP A 279 21.72 -0.27 9.38
C ASP A 279 22.16 1.20 9.57
N GLY A 280 21.21 2.12 9.80
CA GLY A 280 21.51 3.54 10.07
C GLY A 280 22.26 3.79 11.39
N MET A 281 21.98 2.99 12.43
CA MET A 281 22.70 3.07 13.71
C MET A 281 24.15 2.60 13.59
N ASP A 282 24.39 1.53 12.82
CA ASP A 282 25.73 0.98 12.59
C ASP A 282 26.60 1.91 11.73
N GLU A 283 26.03 2.63 10.77
CA GLU A 283 26.75 3.64 9.96
C GLU A 283 27.11 4.92 10.73
N SER A 284 26.43 5.18 11.86
CA SER A 284 26.60 6.40 12.67
C SER A 284 27.57 6.23 13.86
N SER A 285 28.14 5.04 14.05
CA SER A 285 29.03 4.66 15.17
C SER A 285 30.50 4.64 14.78
#